data_AF-A0A9E4C1Y5-F1
#
_entry.id   AF-A0A9E4C1Y5-F1
#
_cell.length_a   1.000
_cell.length_b   1.000
_cell.length_c   1.000
_cell.angle_alpha   90.00
_cell.angle_beta   90.00
_cell.angle_gamma   90.00
#
_symmetry.space_group_name_H-M   'P 1'
#
loop_
_entity.id
_entity.type
_entity.pdbx_description
1 polymer ?
#
loop_
_entity_poly.entity_id
_entity_poly.type
_entity_poly.pdbx_seq_one_letter_code
_entity_poly.pdbx_strand_id
1 'polypeptide(L)'
;MKKIIVIAAVLGLVLASFTPSSAHQRTDRNWAAVQVPIVVDGDLGDWDNVPSIFWVTQDDLIEVVTGTQGDPDPGNLAERIIVGWSPVTNFVYVMEERFDDLWYGTLDDTNDKLELVLDANHSGGQFQGVESIDLDPERWAGAEAQDWQQSLNNADNNLWLWGGGVWASVEPYAGIRWNVDPLSGKLVHHLRRPAGQFDRSRRSRPDYP
;
A
#
# COMPACT_ATOMS: atom_id res chain seq x y z
N MET A 1 -15.69 28.77 41.65
CA MET A 1 -16.65 28.50 40.55
C MET A 1 -16.08 28.83 39.17
N LYS A 2 -15.73 30.09 38.83
CA LYS A 2 -15.15 30.44 37.51
C LYS A 2 -13.95 29.58 37.06
N LYS A 3 -12.99 29.31 37.94
CA LYS A 3 -11.80 28.48 37.61
C LYS A 3 -12.15 27.02 37.28
N ILE A 4 -13.17 26.46 37.93
CA ILE A 4 -13.61 25.07 37.70
C ILE A 4 -14.32 24.96 36.35
N ILE A 5 -15.12 25.98 35.99
CA ILE A 5 -15.80 26.06 34.69
C ILE A 5 -14.78 26.16 33.54
N VAL A 6 -13.72 26.95 33.72
CA VAL A 6 -12.65 27.09 32.70
C VAL A 6 -11.89 25.78 32.52
N ILE A 7 -11.52 25.09 33.60
CA ILE A 7 -10.83 23.79 33.52
C ILE A 7 -11.72 22.74 32.84
N ALA A 8 -13.01 22.68 33.18
CA ALA A 8 -13.95 21.76 32.57
C ALA A 8 -14.16 22.05 31.07
N ALA A 9 -14.21 23.34 30.67
CA ALA A 9 -14.33 23.74 29.28
C ALA A 9 -13.07 23.40 28.46
N VAL A 10 -11.88 23.60 29.03
CA VAL A 10 -10.61 23.23 28.38
C VAL A 10 -10.48 21.71 28.24
N LEU A 11 -10.81 20.95 29.29
CA LEU A 11 -10.83 19.47 29.19
C LEU A 11 -11.86 18.98 28.18
N GLY A 12 -13.05 19.59 28.14
CA GLY A 12 -14.08 19.26 27.15
C GLY A 12 -13.63 19.55 25.72
N LEU A 13 -12.92 20.65 25.50
CA LEU A 13 -12.38 21.01 24.18
C LEU A 13 -11.24 20.07 23.75
N VAL A 14 -10.36 19.70 24.69
CA VAL A 14 -9.27 18.75 24.44
C VAL A 14 -9.84 17.36 24.12
N LEU A 15 -10.84 16.89 24.86
CA LEU A 15 -11.50 15.61 24.60
C LEU A 15 -12.31 15.61 23.30
N ALA A 16 -12.91 16.74 22.91
CA ALA A 16 -13.61 16.88 21.63
C ALA A 16 -12.67 16.94 20.40
N SER A 17 -11.41 17.36 20.58
CA SER A 17 -10.39 17.32 19.52
C SER A 17 -9.80 15.93 19.26
N PHE A 18 -10.13 14.91 20.05
CA PHE A 18 -9.75 13.51 19.82
C PHE A 18 -10.89 12.68 19.23
N THR A 19 -11.62 13.23 18.26
CA THR A 19 -12.47 12.38 17.42
C THR A 19 -11.53 11.69 16.43
N PRO A 20 -11.21 10.39 16.56
CA PRO A 20 -10.50 9.72 15.49
C PRO A 20 -11.34 9.84 14.22
N SER A 21 -10.70 10.22 13.11
CA SER A 21 -11.29 10.08 11.79
C SER A 21 -11.44 8.57 11.51
N SER A 22 -12.49 7.96 12.08
CA SER A 22 -12.80 6.55 11.93
C SER A 22 -13.60 6.26 10.65
N ALA A 23 -13.81 7.26 9.79
CA ALA A 23 -14.63 7.13 8.59
C ALA A 23 -14.03 6.20 7.51
N HIS A 24 -12.76 5.80 7.64
CA HIS A 24 -12.07 4.94 6.65
C HIS A 24 -11.53 3.64 7.25
N GLN A 25 -11.70 3.44 8.56
CA GLN A 25 -11.36 2.15 9.16
C GLN A 25 -12.48 1.17 8.89
N ARG A 26 -12.11 -0.01 8.38
CA ARG A 26 -13.02 -1.15 8.32
C ARG A 26 -13.59 -1.38 9.72
N THR A 27 -14.90 -1.56 9.81
CA THR A 27 -15.59 -1.75 11.09
C THR A 27 -15.40 -3.15 11.64
N ASP A 28 -15.01 -4.09 10.79
CA ASP A 28 -14.84 -5.51 11.08
C ASP A 28 -13.39 -5.88 11.40
N ARG A 29 -12.42 -5.37 10.64
CA ARG A 29 -11.00 -5.69 10.87
C ARG A 29 -10.05 -4.62 10.32
N ASN A 30 -9.01 -4.32 11.10
CA ASN A 30 -7.88 -3.48 10.67
C ASN A 30 -6.58 -4.20 10.99
N TRP A 31 -5.60 -4.08 10.11
CA TRP A 31 -4.24 -4.57 10.35
C TRP A 31 -3.32 -3.39 10.64
N ALA A 32 -2.41 -3.56 11.57
CA ALA A 32 -1.41 -2.56 11.89
C ALA A 32 -0.15 -2.80 11.05
N ALA A 33 0.53 -1.71 10.67
CA ALA A 33 1.88 -1.82 10.14
C ALA A 33 2.88 -2.07 11.29
N VAL A 34 3.91 -2.88 11.03
CA VAL A 34 4.93 -3.22 12.01
C VAL A 34 6.15 -2.31 11.87
N GLN A 35 6.67 -1.86 13.00
CA GLN A 35 7.93 -1.15 13.04
C GLN A 35 9.07 -2.11 13.37
N VAL A 36 9.76 -2.60 12.33
CA VAL A 36 10.98 -3.42 12.44
C VAL A 36 12.08 -2.83 11.55
N PRO A 37 13.37 -3.03 11.89
CA PRO A 37 14.46 -2.72 10.97
C PRO A 37 14.40 -3.70 9.80
N ILE A 38 13.98 -3.22 8.63
CA ILE A 38 13.79 -4.04 7.43
C ILE A 38 14.95 -3.79 6.48
N VAL A 39 15.63 -4.86 6.08
CA VAL A 39 16.51 -4.87 4.92
C VAL A 39 15.66 -5.29 3.72
N VAL A 40 15.85 -4.61 2.59
CA VAL A 40 15.06 -4.91 1.39
C VAL A 40 15.96 -5.70 0.46
N ASP A 41 15.87 -7.01 0.57
CA ASP A 41 16.67 -7.97 -0.18
C ASP A 41 15.83 -9.15 -0.73
N GLY A 42 14.54 -9.22 -0.40
CA GLY A 42 13.67 -10.32 -0.82
C GLY A 42 13.68 -11.51 0.14
N ASP A 43 14.34 -11.41 1.30
CA ASP A 43 14.34 -12.45 2.33
C ASP A 43 13.13 -12.33 3.27
N LEU A 44 12.53 -13.48 3.58
CA LEU A 44 11.42 -13.58 4.52
C LEU A 44 11.91 -13.53 5.99
N GLY A 45 13.18 -13.88 6.24
CA GLY A 45 13.74 -14.02 7.58
C GLY A 45 13.63 -12.76 8.45
N ASP A 46 13.61 -11.58 7.82
CA ASP A 46 13.39 -10.30 8.51
C ASP A 46 12.02 -10.22 9.22
N TRP A 47 11.06 -11.06 8.82
CA TRP A 47 9.69 -11.07 9.29
C TRP A 47 9.36 -12.25 10.22
N ASP A 48 10.28 -13.20 10.41
CA ASP A 48 10.04 -14.45 11.15
C ASP A 48 9.61 -14.24 12.62
N ASN A 49 10.07 -13.14 13.23
CA ASN A 49 9.75 -12.81 14.61
C ASN A 49 8.49 -11.93 14.74
N VAL A 50 7.85 -11.58 13.63
CA VAL A 50 6.65 -10.75 13.66
C VAL A 50 5.42 -11.60 13.99
N PRO A 51 4.65 -11.27 15.04
CA PRO A 51 3.47 -12.03 15.41
C PRO A 51 2.44 -12.12 14.27
N SER A 52 1.77 -13.27 14.14
CA SER A 52 0.82 -13.56 13.06
C SER A 52 -0.33 -12.55 12.95
N ILE A 53 -0.68 -11.82 14.02
CA ILE A 53 -1.74 -10.80 14.02
C ILE A 53 -1.48 -9.63 13.05
N PHE A 54 -0.23 -9.39 12.66
CA PHE A 54 0.13 -8.34 11.72
C PHE A 54 0.06 -8.77 10.25
N TRP A 55 -0.15 -10.06 10.01
CA TRP A 55 -0.24 -10.61 8.67
C TRP A 55 -1.69 -10.53 8.18
N VAL A 56 -1.82 -10.11 6.93
CA VAL A 56 -2.98 -10.39 6.10
C VAL A 56 -2.73 -11.77 5.49
N THR A 57 -3.64 -12.71 5.71
CA THR A 57 -3.49 -14.10 5.23
C THR A 57 -4.59 -14.44 4.23
N GLN A 58 -4.50 -15.60 3.57
CA GLN A 58 -5.55 -16.09 2.68
C GLN A 58 -6.98 -15.93 3.22
N ASP A 59 -7.19 -16.25 4.50
CA ASP A 59 -8.52 -16.15 5.13
C ASP A 59 -9.08 -14.72 5.21
N ASP A 60 -8.23 -13.72 4.95
CA ASP A 60 -8.59 -12.30 4.95
C ASP A 60 -8.96 -11.77 3.55
N LEU A 61 -8.66 -12.55 2.50
CA LEU A 61 -8.85 -12.17 1.11
C LEU A 61 -10.26 -12.50 0.66
N ILE A 62 -10.86 -11.56 -0.06
CA ILE A 62 -12.22 -11.68 -0.58
C ILE A 62 -12.27 -11.16 -2.02
N GLU A 63 -13.14 -11.73 -2.83
CA GLU A 63 -13.41 -11.19 -4.16
C GLU A 63 -14.32 -9.96 -4.03
N VAL A 64 -13.90 -8.84 -4.63
CA VAL A 64 -14.58 -7.54 -4.48
C VAL A 64 -15.07 -6.93 -5.79
N VAL A 65 -14.71 -7.51 -6.96
CA VAL A 65 -14.92 -6.85 -8.26
C VAL A 65 -16.19 -7.33 -8.95
N THR A 66 -16.38 -8.64 -9.04
CA THR A 66 -17.46 -9.26 -9.81
C THR A 66 -18.54 -9.86 -8.92
N GLY A 67 -18.20 -10.25 -7.68
CA GLY A 67 -19.03 -11.02 -6.78
C GLY A 67 -19.40 -12.41 -7.29
N THR A 68 -18.76 -12.89 -8.37
CA THR A 68 -19.17 -14.11 -9.09
C THR A 68 -18.18 -15.26 -9.00
N GLN A 69 -16.93 -15.00 -8.62
CA GLN A 69 -15.87 -16.00 -8.65
C GLN A 69 -15.67 -16.74 -7.31
N GLY A 70 -16.34 -16.28 -6.24
CA GLY A 70 -16.11 -16.77 -4.88
C GLY A 70 -14.79 -16.24 -4.30
N ASP A 71 -14.56 -16.51 -3.00
CA ASP A 71 -13.30 -16.12 -2.36
C ASP A 71 -12.11 -16.93 -2.92
N PRO A 72 -10.88 -16.36 -2.95
CA PRO A 72 -9.72 -16.99 -3.58
C PRO A 72 -9.39 -18.39 -3.01
N ASP A 73 -9.24 -19.39 -3.89
CA ASP A 73 -8.84 -20.75 -3.54
C ASP A 73 -7.32 -20.83 -3.29
N PRO A 74 -6.84 -21.18 -2.08
CA PRO A 74 -5.41 -21.34 -1.81
C PRO A 74 -4.73 -22.45 -2.62
N GLY A 75 -5.49 -23.37 -3.23
CA GLY A 75 -4.96 -24.34 -4.19
C GLY A 75 -4.59 -23.74 -5.55
N ASN A 76 -5.11 -22.54 -5.85
CA ASN A 76 -4.81 -21.77 -7.05
C ASN A 76 -3.83 -20.64 -6.72
N LEU A 77 -4.28 -19.65 -5.93
CA LEU A 77 -3.46 -18.54 -5.42
C LEU A 77 -3.54 -18.52 -3.90
N ALA A 78 -2.41 -18.73 -3.24
CA ALA A 78 -2.27 -18.54 -1.80
C ALA A 78 -1.28 -17.42 -1.51
N GLU A 79 -1.68 -16.44 -0.71
CA GLU A 79 -0.79 -15.35 -0.32
C GLU A 79 -0.88 -15.03 1.17
N ARG A 80 0.21 -14.44 1.67
CA ARG A 80 0.17 -13.65 2.90
C ARG A 80 1.01 -12.41 2.74
N ILE A 81 0.48 -11.32 3.25
CA ILE A 81 1.05 -9.98 3.12
C ILE A 81 1.31 -9.43 4.51
N ILE A 82 2.42 -8.70 4.64
CA ILE A 82 2.70 -7.91 5.83
C ILE A 82 3.16 -6.52 5.43
N VAL A 83 2.74 -5.53 6.22
CA VAL A 83 3.12 -4.13 6.02
C VAL A 83 4.03 -3.70 7.16
N GLY A 84 5.18 -3.16 6.80
CA GLY A 84 6.13 -2.54 7.71
C GLY A 84 6.27 -1.04 7.46
N TRP A 85 6.75 -0.31 8.46
CA TRP A 85 7.14 1.08 8.32
C TRP A 85 8.38 1.39 9.17
N SER A 86 9.29 2.18 8.62
CA SER A 86 10.47 2.66 9.36
C SER A 86 10.44 4.18 9.48
N PRO A 87 10.49 4.75 10.70
CA PRO A 87 10.60 6.20 10.88
C PRO A 87 11.99 6.73 10.46
N VAL A 88 12.99 5.86 10.30
CA VAL A 88 14.36 6.25 9.92
C VAL A 88 14.47 6.51 8.43
N THR A 89 14.00 5.57 7.61
CA THR A 89 13.98 5.70 6.15
C THR A 89 12.74 6.45 5.65
N ASN A 90 11.69 6.48 6.48
CA ASN A 90 10.35 6.95 6.14
C ASN A 90 9.73 6.18 4.99
N PHE A 91 9.97 4.86 4.97
CA PHE A 91 9.46 3.96 3.95
C PHE A 91 8.36 3.07 4.52
N VAL A 92 7.37 2.80 3.67
CA VAL A 92 6.46 1.67 3.84
C VAL A 92 7.08 0.49 3.12
N TYR A 93 7.11 -0.65 3.80
CA TYR A 93 7.60 -1.90 3.29
C TYR A 93 6.42 -2.84 3.16
N VAL A 94 6.31 -3.53 2.04
CA VAL A 94 5.27 -4.53 1.83
C VAL A 94 5.96 -5.79 1.40
N MET A 95 5.71 -6.87 2.11
CA MET A 95 6.23 -8.18 1.73
C MET A 95 5.06 -9.10 1.47
N GLU A 96 5.15 -9.82 0.37
CA GLU A 96 4.22 -10.83 -0.10
C GLU A 96 4.99 -12.15 -0.18
N GLU A 97 4.48 -13.16 0.53
CA GLU A 97 4.82 -14.55 0.23
C GLU A 97 3.64 -15.15 -0.52
N ARG A 98 3.91 -15.74 -1.69
CA ARG A 98 2.86 -16.28 -2.54
C ARG A 98 3.20 -17.68 -3.06
N PHE A 99 2.15 -18.46 -3.20
CA PHE A 99 2.08 -19.64 -4.03
C PHE A 99 1.07 -19.39 -5.13
N ASP A 100 1.39 -19.83 -6.33
CA ASP A 100 0.53 -19.76 -7.49
C ASP A 100 0.65 -21.07 -8.26
N ASP A 101 -0.48 -21.65 -8.69
CA ASP A 101 -0.50 -22.83 -9.57
C ASP A 101 -0.23 -22.47 -11.03
N LEU A 102 -0.29 -21.18 -11.38
CA LEU A 102 -0.06 -20.65 -12.71
C LEU A 102 0.80 -19.37 -12.67
N TRP A 103 2.10 -19.52 -12.89
CA TRP A 103 3.02 -18.37 -12.91
C TRP A 103 3.08 -17.68 -14.27
N TYR A 104 3.33 -16.36 -14.28
CA TYR A 104 3.68 -15.53 -15.44
C TYR A 104 4.44 -16.28 -16.57
N GLY A 105 3.98 -16.10 -17.81
CA GLY A 105 4.60 -16.66 -19.02
C GLY A 105 4.19 -18.10 -19.34
N THR A 106 3.27 -18.68 -18.58
CA THR A 106 2.63 -19.98 -18.90
C THR A 106 1.46 -19.84 -19.88
N LEU A 107 0.83 -18.66 -19.94
CA LEU A 107 -0.18 -18.26 -20.93
C LEU A 107 0.12 -16.84 -21.44
N ASP A 108 -0.26 -16.55 -22.69
CA ASP A 108 -0.12 -15.20 -23.27
C ASP A 108 -1.05 -14.21 -22.53
N ASP A 109 -0.55 -13.01 -22.22
CA ASP A 109 -1.25 -11.90 -21.57
C ASP A 109 -1.78 -12.14 -20.13
N THR A 110 -1.36 -13.22 -19.44
CA THR A 110 -1.64 -13.41 -18.01
C THR A 110 -0.52 -12.82 -17.15
N ASN A 111 -0.82 -11.74 -16.44
CA ASN A 111 0.11 -11.10 -15.52
C ASN A 111 -0.41 -11.19 -14.09
N ASP A 112 0.27 -11.98 -13.26
CA ASP A 112 0.08 -11.92 -11.82
C ASP A 112 0.58 -10.57 -11.31
N LYS A 113 -0.24 -9.94 -10.48
CA LYS A 113 0.01 -8.61 -9.99
C LYS A 113 -0.27 -8.52 -8.50
N LEU A 114 0.56 -7.72 -7.83
CA LEU A 114 0.22 -7.13 -6.55
C LEU A 114 -0.02 -5.64 -6.79
N GLU A 115 -1.20 -5.16 -6.39
CA GLU A 115 -1.54 -3.74 -6.38
C GLU A 115 -1.76 -3.28 -4.95
N LEU A 116 -1.19 -2.12 -4.58
CA LEU A 116 -1.50 -1.49 -3.31
C LEU A 116 -1.68 0.01 -3.44
N VAL A 117 -2.67 0.46 -2.69
CA VAL A 117 -3.14 1.84 -2.69
C VAL A 117 -2.86 2.44 -1.32
N LEU A 118 -2.07 3.52 -1.28
CA LEU A 118 -1.66 4.20 -0.06
C LEU A 118 -2.22 5.62 0.02
N ASP A 119 -3.22 5.83 0.87
CA ASP A 119 -3.71 7.16 1.28
C ASP A 119 -3.00 7.63 2.56
N ALA A 120 -1.75 8.07 2.43
CA ALA A 120 -0.93 8.43 3.58
C ALA A 120 -1.39 9.68 4.35
N ASN A 121 -2.24 10.53 3.76
CA ASN A 121 -2.84 11.68 4.45
C ASN A 121 -4.29 11.43 4.87
N HIS A 122 -4.78 10.19 4.69
CA HIS A 122 -6.08 9.72 5.13
C HIS A 122 -7.22 10.66 4.71
N SER A 123 -7.15 11.15 3.47
CA SER A 123 -8.12 12.08 2.92
C SER A 123 -9.43 11.43 2.49
N GLY A 124 -9.45 10.12 2.22
CA GLY A 124 -10.63 9.41 1.73
C GLY A 124 -11.07 9.86 0.35
N GLY A 125 -10.13 10.36 -0.44
CA GLY A 125 -10.36 10.84 -1.80
C GLY A 125 -10.68 9.74 -2.80
N GLN A 126 -10.94 10.12 -4.04
CA GLN A 126 -11.11 9.17 -5.14
C GLN A 126 -9.74 8.69 -5.62
N PHE A 127 -9.44 7.41 -5.37
CA PHE A 127 -8.12 6.82 -5.66
C PHE A 127 -7.94 6.40 -7.12
N GLN A 128 -9.01 5.88 -7.74
CA GLN A 128 -9.06 5.47 -9.15
C GLN A 128 -10.31 6.04 -9.85
N GLY A 129 -10.24 6.17 -11.18
CA GLY A 129 -11.37 6.56 -12.02
C GLY A 129 -11.87 7.99 -11.80
N VAL A 130 -10.96 8.96 -11.56
CA VAL A 130 -11.32 10.35 -11.24
C VAL A 130 -12.25 10.96 -12.29
N GLU A 131 -13.51 11.20 -11.90
CA GLU A 131 -14.56 11.77 -12.74
C GLU A 131 -14.86 13.20 -12.26
N SER A 132 -14.03 14.16 -12.66
CA SER A 132 -14.29 15.58 -12.44
C SER A 132 -14.18 16.33 -13.75
N ILE A 133 -15.15 17.19 -14.03
CA ILE A 133 -15.29 17.91 -15.32
C ILE A 133 -14.09 18.80 -15.66
N ASP A 134 -13.29 19.19 -14.65
CA ASP A 134 -12.15 20.08 -14.81
C ASP A 134 -10.79 19.39 -14.63
N LEU A 135 -10.78 18.06 -14.43
CA LEU A 135 -9.54 17.29 -14.22
C LEU A 135 -9.29 16.35 -15.40
N ASP A 136 -8.03 16.29 -15.83
CA ASP A 136 -7.55 15.28 -16.77
C ASP A 136 -7.49 13.90 -16.08
N PRO A 137 -8.36 12.94 -16.42
CA PRO A 137 -8.48 11.70 -15.68
C PRO A 137 -7.19 10.87 -15.66
N GLU A 138 -6.41 10.86 -16.75
CA GLU A 138 -5.15 10.11 -16.82
C GLU A 138 -4.12 10.73 -15.87
N ARG A 139 -4.01 12.05 -15.85
CA ARG A 139 -3.09 12.76 -14.96
C ARG A 139 -3.48 12.63 -13.49
N TRP A 140 -4.78 12.57 -13.21
CA TRP A 140 -5.34 12.58 -11.85
C TRP A 140 -5.59 11.19 -11.25
N ALA A 141 -5.49 10.12 -12.04
CA ALA A 141 -5.42 8.76 -11.50
C ALA A 141 -4.27 8.64 -10.48
N GLY A 142 -4.55 8.10 -9.28
CA GLY A 142 -3.55 8.01 -8.20
C GLY A 142 -3.10 9.36 -7.62
N ALA A 143 -3.86 10.44 -7.81
CA ALA A 143 -3.50 11.76 -7.28
C ALA A 143 -3.87 11.94 -5.79
N GLU A 144 -4.88 11.21 -5.31
CA GLU A 144 -5.37 11.28 -3.92
C GLU A 144 -4.86 10.13 -3.06
N ALA A 145 -4.42 9.03 -3.67
CA ALA A 145 -3.64 7.96 -3.05
C ALA A 145 -2.56 7.47 -4.01
N GLN A 146 -1.43 7.00 -3.48
CA GLN A 146 -0.41 6.37 -4.32
C GLN A 146 -0.86 4.96 -4.66
N ASP A 147 -1.11 4.73 -5.93
CA ASP A 147 -1.55 3.46 -6.46
C ASP A 147 -0.41 2.84 -7.27
N TRP A 148 0.09 1.70 -6.78
CA TRP A 148 1.20 0.99 -7.39
C TRP A 148 0.81 -0.42 -7.74
N GLN A 149 1.19 -0.81 -8.95
CA GLN A 149 1.01 -2.15 -9.46
C GLN A 149 2.38 -2.73 -9.81
N GLN A 150 2.67 -3.89 -9.26
CA GLN A 150 3.77 -4.75 -9.66
C GLN A 150 3.23 -5.83 -10.60
N SER A 151 3.85 -6.01 -11.76
CA SER A 151 3.75 -7.30 -12.46
C SER A 151 4.87 -8.22 -12.01
N LEU A 152 4.53 -9.45 -11.62
CA LEU A 152 5.54 -10.43 -11.21
C LEU A 152 6.34 -10.91 -12.42
N ASN A 153 7.64 -11.15 -12.19
CA ASN A 153 8.58 -11.67 -13.19
C ASN A 153 8.77 -10.79 -14.45
N ASN A 154 8.51 -9.49 -14.35
CA ASN A 154 9.04 -8.54 -15.33
C ASN A 154 10.55 -8.41 -15.13
N ALA A 155 11.34 -8.68 -16.19
CA ALA A 155 12.81 -8.63 -16.17
C ALA A 155 13.38 -7.31 -15.64
N ASP A 156 12.60 -6.23 -15.73
CA ASP A 156 13.02 -4.89 -15.32
C ASP A 156 12.75 -4.57 -13.84
N ASN A 157 12.09 -5.46 -13.09
CA ASN A 157 11.65 -5.19 -11.70
C ASN A 157 10.97 -3.81 -11.58
N ASN A 158 10.11 -3.49 -12.54
CA ASN A 158 9.54 -2.15 -12.64
C ASN A 158 8.26 -2.06 -11.82
N LEU A 159 8.19 -1.06 -10.93
CA LEU A 159 6.93 -0.62 -10.33
C LEU A 159 6.19 0.25 -11.34
N TRP A 160 4.92 -0.04 -11.58
CA TRP A 160 4.06 0.90 -12.27
C TRP A 160 3.27 1.72 -11.26
N LEU A 161 3.22 3.04 -11.46
CA LEU A 161 2.32 3.93 -10.73
C LEU A 161 1.34 4.55 -11.71
N TRP A 162 0.12 4.75 -11.26
CA TRP A 162 -0.90 5.43 -12.04
C TRP A 162 -0.68 6.96 -12.09
N GLY A 163 -1.12 7.54 -13.20
CA GLY A 163 -1.16 8.99 -13.47
C GLY A 163 0.14 9.76 -13.27
N GLY A 164 0.06 10.96 -12.71
CA GLY A 164 1.21 11.86 -12.55
C GLY A 164 2.30 11.38 -11.58
N GLY A 165 2.09 10.25 -10.89
CA GLY A 165 3.00 9.69 -9.88
C GLY A 165 4.17 8.86 -10.44
N VAL A 166 4.18 8.54 -11.74
CA VAL A 166 5.15 7.64 -12.39
C VAL A 166 6.62 7.96 -12.10
N TRP A 167 6.97 9.21 -11.83
CA TRP A 167 8.35 9.60 -11.55
C TRP A 167 8.93 8.96 -10.29
N ALA A 168 8.07 8.49 -9.37
CA ALA A 168 8.46 7.91 -8.09
C ALA A 168 8.62 6.38 -8.14
N SER A 169 8.44 5.74 -9.31
CA SER A 169 8.59 4.28 -9.45
C SER A 169 10.03 3.76 -9.41
N VAL A 170 11.01 4.64 -9.28
CA VAL A 170 12.43 4.33 -9.40
C VAL A 170 13.19 4.69 -8.12
N GLU A 171 14.37 4.10 -7.95
CA GLU A 171 15.30 4.46 -6.88
C GLU A 171 15.66 5.96 -6.93
N PRO A 172 15.81 6.64 -5.77
CA PRO A 172 15.70 6.13 -4.40
C PRO A 172 14.28 6.30 -3.80
N TYR A 173 13.24 6.43 -4.64
CA TYR A 173 11.86 6.68 -4.20
C TYR A 173 11.06 5.39 -4.04
N ALA A 174 11.35 4.39 -4.84
CA ALA A 174 10.73 3.09 -4.69
C ALA A 174 11.66 2.01 -5.24
N GLY A 175 11.36 0.78 -4.88
CA GLY A 175 12.13 -0.36 -5.33
C GLY A 175 11.45 -1.67 -4.97
N ILE A 176 11.94 -2.71 -5.62
CA ILE A 176 11.45 -4.07 -5.45
C ILE A 176 12.65 -4.97 -5.36
N ARG A 177 12.57 -5.97 -4.49
CA ARG A 177 13.49 -7.10 -4.46
C ARG A 177 12.67 -8.37 -4.36
N TRP A 178 13.05 -9.38 -5.11
CA TRP A 178 12.33 -10.65 -5.13
C TRP A 178 13.31 -11.80 -5.12
N ASN A 179 12.84 -12.91 -4.59
CA ASN A 179 13.57 -14.16 -4.57
C ASN A 179 12.60 -15.30 -4.87
N VAL A 180 12.94 -16.14 -5.85
CA VAL A 180 12.12 -17.31 -6.18
C VAL A 180 12.78 -18.52 -5.56
N ASP A 181 12.08 -19.15 -4.62
CA ASP A 181 12.32 -20.55 -4.31
C ASP A 181 11.65 -21.36 -5.43
N PRO A 182 12.31 -22.37 -6.03
CA PRO A 182 11.72 -23.21 -7.08
C PRO A 182 10.40 -23.92 -6.70
N LEU A 183 9.94 -23.82 -5.45
CA LEU A 183 8.63 -24.32 -4.98
C LEU A 183 7.65 -23.22 -4.52
N SER A 184 8.07 -21.95 -4.41
CA SER A 184 7.26 -20.81 -3.93
C SER A 184 7.94 -19.47 -4.23
N GLY A 185 7.21 -18.45 -4.68
CA GLY A 185 7.81 -17.13 -4.90
C GLY A 185 7.72 -16.25 -3.65
N LYS A 186 8.79 -15.49 -3.38
CA LYS A 186 8.88 -14.53 -2.29
C LYS A 186 9.19 -13.15 -2.85
N LEU A 187 8.46 -12.15 -2.39
CA LEU A 187 8.53 -10.81 -2.94
C LEU A 187 8.52 -9.76 -1.83
N VAL A 188 9.49 -8.85 -1.86
CA VAL A 188 9.59 -7.73 -0.92
C VAL A 188 9.65 -6.41 -1.69
N HIS A 189 8.72 -5.51 -1.40
CA HIS A 189 8.66 -4.16 -1.94
C HIS A 189 8.98 -3.12 -0.86
N HIS A 190 9.56 -2.00 -1.29
CA HIS A 190 9.64 -0.80 -0.44
C HIS A 190 9.25 0.46 -1.19
N LEU A 191 8.67 1.40 -0.47
CA LEU A 191 8.19 2.67 -1.01
C LEU A 191 8.58 3.83 -0.11
N ARG A 192 9.06 4.91 -0.72
CA ARG A 192 9.26 6.20 -0.08
C ARG A 192 8.05 7.11 -0.30
N ARG A 193 7.45 7.55 0.80
CA ARG A 193 6.81 8.86 0.89
C ARG A 193 7.25 9.51 2.19
N PRO A 194 7.66 10.80 2.21
CA PRO A 194 7.66 11.53 3.46
C PRO A 194 6.27 11.36 4.09
N ALA A 195 6.18 11.12 5.40
CA ALA A 195 4.94 11.17 6.18
C ALA A 195 4.19 12.54 6.13
N GLY A 196 4.47 13.37 5.12
CA GLY A 196 3.81 14.62 4.81
C GLY A 196 3.59 14.76 3.30
N GLN A 197 2.46 15.36 2.94
CA GLN A 197 2.03 15.64 1.56
C GLN A 197 3.12 16.44 0.82
N PHE A 198 3.48 16.05 -0.41
CA PHE A 198 4.11 17.01 -1.31
C PHE A 198 3.08 18.10 -1.63
N ASP A 199 3.51 19.35 -1.54
CA ASP A 199 2.74 20.50 -1.96
C ASP A 199 2.13 20.24 -3.35
N ARG A 200 0.81 20.47 -3.47
CA ARG A 200 0.04 20.28 -4.71
C ARG A 200 0.66 21.04 -5.89
N SER A 201 1.54 22.01 -5.64
CA SER A 201 2.29 22.82 -6.62
C SER A 201 3.49 22.13 -7.28
N ARG A 202 4.05 21.04 -6.72
CA ARG A 202 5.27 20.37 -7.23
C ARG A 202 4.99 19.10 -8.07
N ARG A 203 3.89 19.09 -8.83
CA ARG A 203 3.48 17.94 -9.67
C ARG A 203 4.00 17.97 -11.10
N SER A 204 4.80 18.96 -11.46
CA SER A 204 5.58 18.96 -12.71
C SER A 204 7.03 18.62 -12.37
N ARG A 205 7.59 17.58 -12.99
CA ARG A 205 9.04 17.48 -13.10
C ARG A 205 9.58 18.78 -13.72
N PRO A 206 10.75 19.29 -13.31
CA PRO A 206 11.55 20.15 -14.17
C PRO A 206 11.84 19.35 -15.44
N ASP A 207 11.64 19.99 -16.58
CA ASP A 207 11.87 19.45 -17.91
C ASP A 207 13.17 18.63 -17.97
N TYR A 208 13.07 17.36 -18.37
CA TYR A 208 14.19 16.57 -18.88
C TYR A 208 13.77 16.04 -20.26
N PRO A 209 14.73 15.99 -21.22
CA PRO A 209 14.51 16.06 -22.65
C PRO A 209 13.73 14.88 -23.25
#